data_AF-A0A326RX25-F1
#
_entry.id   AF-A0A326RX25-F1
#
_cell.length_a   1.000
_cell.length_b   1.000
_cell.length_c   1.000
_cell.angle_alpha   90.00
_cell.angle_beta   90.00
_cell.angle_gamma   90.00
#
_symmetry.space_group_name_H-M   'P 1'
#
loop_
_entity.id
_entity.type
_entity.pdbx_description
1 polymer ?
#
loop_
_entity_poly.entity_id
_entity_poly.type
_entity_poly.pdbx_seq_one_letter_code
_entity_poly.pdbx_strand_id
1 'polypeptide(L)'
;MAANKEHLKLLLEFISKILEEEGNEWFHDELAILFSKKFKSEKDTGIKLSAVTIKELGSIEKYLDEGLIPIIDYSNIYDERVKFQLERDAIEMGKCRLSDFSGSISFEKFCKYAHFQSEELINFYFFKSSNGDVEKVKTDITNYSEITFEQLIKSNSISSIPHYMKLWALSNKINLLTEYNFTLGNIAKVRNLEIHRDSNTKVDEKLLRFIKTENYNQVYEALVHLKNKIAEALNYTNTPHR
;
A
#
# COMPACT_ATOMS: atom_id res chain seq x y z
N MET A 1 17.59 2.74 36.33
CA MET A 1 19.06 2.77 36.42
C MET A 1 19.60 2.88 35.00
N ALA A 2 20.37 3.91 34.67
CA ALA A 2 20.96 4.02 33.33
C ALA A 2 22.12 3.01 33.22
N ALA A 3 22.04 2.07 32.28
CA ALA A 3 23.09 1.09 32.05
C ALA A 3 24.37 1.78 31.55
N ASN A 4 25.54 1.26 31.93
CA ASN A 4 26.84 1.81 31.53
C ASN A 4 26.98 1.75 30.00
N LYS A 5 27.17 2.91 29.37
CA LYS A 5 27.26 3.08 27.91
C LYS A 5 28.32 2.20 27.26
N GLU A 6 29.46 1.98 27.92
CA GLU A 6 30.52 1.13 27.38
C GLU A 6 30.13 -0.36 27.40
N HIS A 7 29.42 -0.81 28.44
CA HIS A 7 28.88 -2.17 28.46
C HIS A 7 27.81 -2.38 27.38
N LEU A 8 27.01 -1.35 27.09
CA LEU A 8 26.04 -1.42 26.00
C LEU A 8 26.70 -1.49 24.62
N LYS A 9 27.82 -0.79 24.40
CA LYS A 9 28.58 -0.93 23.15
C LYS A 9 29.17 -2.32 22.99
N LEU A 10 29.77 -2.87 24.04
CA LEU A 10 30.31 -4.24 24.02
C LEU A 10 29.21 -5.28 23.73
N LEU A 11 28.02 -5.07 24.30
CA LEU A 11 26.86 -5.91 24.00
C LEU A 11 26.44 -5.79 22.53
N LEU A 12 26.41 -4.58 21.96
CA LEU A 12 26.08 -4.37 20.56
C LEU A 12 27.09 -5.04 19.63
N GLU A 13 28.38 -4.87 19.90
CA GLU A 13 29.44 -5.55 19.12
C GLU A 13 29.33 -7.08 19.21
N PHE A 14 28.97 -7.60 20.37
CA PHE A 14 28.75 -9.04 20.56
C PHE A 14 27.54 -9.55 19.77
N ILE A 15 26.42 -8.83 19.82
CA ILE A 15 25.22 -9.15 19.03
C ILE A 15 25.54 -9.10 17.53
N SER A 16 26.26 -8.06 17.06
CA SER A 16 26.68 -7.97 15.65
C SER A 16 27.44 -9.20 15.18
N LYS A 17 28.35 -9.72 16.00
CA LYS A 17 29.11 -10.93 15.66
C LYS A 17 28.22 -12.17 15.57
N ILE A 18 27.27 -12.33 16.48
CA ILE A 18 26.31 -13.46 16.44
C ILE A 18 25.48 -13.43 15.16
N LEU A 19 25.07 -12.24 14.72
CA LEU A 19 24.26 -12.05 13.51
C LEU A 19 25.02 -12.34 12.22
N GLU A 20 26.35 -12.33 12.24
CA GLU A 20 27.21 -12.65 11.09
C GLU A 20 27.51 -14.16 10.95
N GLU A 21 27.12 -14.98 11.93
CA GLU A 21 27.35 -16.42 11.94
C GLU A 21 26.20 -17.18 11.26
N GLU A 22 26.52 -18.06 10.30
CA GLU A 22 25.54 -18.93 9.61
C GLU A 22 24.85 -19.88 10.61
N GLY A 23 23.52 -20.02 10.50
CA GLY A 23 22.71 -20.85 11.40
C GLY A 23 22.06 -20.09 12.58
N ASN A 24 22.31 -18.78 12.70
CA ASN A 24 21.71 -17.92 13.71
C ASN A 24 20.55 -17.07 13.20
N GLU A 25 19.93 -17.43 12.07
CA GLU A 25 18.83 -16.68 11.45
C GLU A 25 17.63 -16.55 12.41
N TRP A 26 17.36 -17.61 13.18
CA TRP A 26 16.31 -17.62 14.21
C TRP A 26 16.53 -16.55 15.30
N PHE A 27 17.79 -16.23 15.61
CA PHE A 27 18.14 -15.23 16.62
C PHE A 27 17.89 -13.81 16.08
N HIS A 28 18.14 -13.58 14.79
CA HIS A 28 17.78 -12.33 14.11
C HIS A 28 16.27 -12.08 14.17
N ASP A 29 15.47 -13.11 13.85
CA ASP A 29 14.01 -13.04 13.86
C ASP A 29 13.45 -12.76 15.27
N GLU A 30 13.98 -13.44 16.30
CA GLU A 30 13.58 -13.20 17.69
C GLU A 30 14.02 -11.81 18.18
N LEU A 31 15.16 -11.28 17.74
CA LEU A 31 15.61 -9.92 18.06
C LEU A 31 14.63 -8.89 17.48
N ALA A 32 14.23 -9.06 16.21
CA ALA A 32 13.25 -8.21 15.54
C ALA A 32 11.86 -8.27 16.20
N ILE A 33 11.43 -9.46 16.62
CA ILE A 33 10.19 -9.66 17.39
C ILE A 33 10.28 -8.98 18.76
N LEU A 34 11.41 -9.06 19.45
CA LEU A 34 11.63 -8.44 20.75
C LEU A 34 11.53 -6.91 20.66
N PHE A 35 12.14 -6.32 19.64
CA PHE A 35 12.05 -4.88 19.38
C PHE A 35 10.62 -4.48 19.02
N SER A 36 9.96 -5.19 18.09
CA SER A 36 8.58 -4.90 17.67
C SER A 36 7.54 -5.08 18.79
N LYS A 37 7.72 -6.05 19.70
CA LYS A 37 6.86 -6.22 20.89
C LYS A 37 7.00 -5.06 21.88
N LYS A 38 8.21 -4.53 22.08
CA LYS A 38 8.43 -3.35 22.93
C LYS A 38 7.81 -2.07 22.34
N PHE A 39 7.78 -1.93 21.02
CA PHE A 39 7.13 -0.79 20.36
C PHE A 39 5.59 -0.79 20.48
N LYS A 40 4.96 -1.89 20.86
CA LYS A 40 3.50 -1.95 21.11
C LYS A 40 3.09 -1.48 22.52
N SER A 41 4.02 -1.39 23.48
CA SER A 41 3.65 -1.18 24.89
C SER A 41 3.84 0.22 25.46
N GLU A 42 4.40 1.19 24.72
CA GLU A 42 4.63 2.52 25.29
C GLU A 42 3.90 3.61 24.50
N LYS A 43 2.82 4.10 25.11
CA LYS A 43 2.33 5.47 24.94
C LYS A 43 3.45 6.42 25.36
N ASP A 44 4.42 6.67 24.48
CA ASP A 44 5.24 7.86 24.60
C ASP A 44 5.66 8.37 23.23
N THR A 45 5.10 9.53 22.96
CA THR A 45 5.41 10.46 21.90
C THR A 45 6.90 10.81 21.89
N GLY A 46 7.57 10.62 20.75
CA GLY A 46 8.73 11.45 20.41
C GLY A 46 10.14 10.91 20.76
N ILE A 47 10.46 9.65 20.42
CA ILE A 47 11.86 9.22 20.30
C ILE A 47 12.20 8.92 18.83
N LYS A 48 13.14 9.73 18.33
CA LYS A 48 13.74 9.76 17.00
C LYS A 48 14.30 8.39 16.60
N LEU A 49 13.86 7.90 15.44
CA LEU A 49 14.73 7.14 14.53
C LEU A 49 15.84 8.10 14.07
N SER A 50 16.96 8.14 14.78
CA SER A 50 18.20 8.78 14.32
C SER A 50 19.34 7.81 14.64
N ALA A 51 20.23 7.40 13.75
CA ALA A 51 20.51 7.88 12.42
C ALA A 51 21.15 6.74 11.64
N VAL A 52 20.64 6.47 10.44
CA VAL A 52 21.52 6.10 9.34
C VAL A 52 21.39 7.23 8.35
N THR A 53 22.47 8.00 8.20
CA THR A 53 22.58 9.02 7.17
C THR A 53 22.58 8.26 5.84
N ILE A 54 21.40 8.06 5.27
CA ILE A 54 21.24 7.51 3.92
C ILE A 54 21.97 8.52 3.03
N LYS A 55 23.09 8.13 2.43
CA LYS A 55 23.85 9.01 1.55
C LYS A 55 23.84 8.56 0.09
N GLU A 56 23.36 7.35 -0.21
CA GLU A 56 23.47 6.79 -1.55
C GLU A 56 22.23 5.94 -1.90
N LEU A 57 21.69 6.14 -3.10
CA LEU A 57 20.52 5.46 -3.67
C LEU A 57 20.56 3.92 -3.53
N GLY A 58 21.74 3.31 -3.45
CA GLY A 58 21.90 1.86 -3.23
C GLY A 58 21.46 1.35 -1.85
N SER A 59 21.13 2.24 -0.91
CA SER A 59 20.73 1.83 0.46
C SER A 59 19.26 1.41 0.54
N ILE A 60 18.38 1.97 -0.31
CA ILE A 60 16.95 1.60 -0.31
C ILE A 60 16.77 0.17 -0.79
N GLU A 61 17.49 -0.25 -1.83
CA GLU A 61 17.51 -1.65 -2.30
C GLU A 61 17.90 -2.59 -1.16
N LYS A 62 18.92 -2.23 -0.37
CA LYS A 62 19.31 -2.98 0.82
C LYS A 62 18.21 -3.06 1.90
N TYR A 63 17.46 -1.99 2.16
CA TYR A 63 16.33 -2.02 3.12
C TYR A 63 15.10 -2.78 2.59
N LEU A 64 14.93 -2.82 1.27
CA LEU A 64 13.91 -3.63 0.59
C LEU A 64 14.31 -5.12 0.62
N ASP A 65 15.59 -5.42 0.38
CA ASP A 65 16.19 -6.78 0.42
C ASP A 65 16.23 -7.34 1.86
N GLU A 66 16.48 -6.50 2.86
CA GLU A 66 16.47 -6.85 4.29
C GLU A 66 15.05 -6.91 4.88
N GLY A 67 14.00 -6.68 4.07
CA GLY A 67 12.60 -6.81 4.51
C GLY A 67 12.13 -5.76 5.54
N LEU A 68 12.90 -4.68 5.72
CA LEU A 68 12.64 -3.62 6.71
C LEU A 68 11.48 -2.70 6.31
N ILE A 69 11.08 -2.73 5.02
CA ILE A 69 9.88 -2.09 4.50
C ILE A 69 8.95 -3.20 4.00
N PRO A 70 7.72 -3.31 4.50
CA PRO A 70 6.75 -4.21 3.89
C PRO A 70 6.41 -3.67 2.50
N ILE A 71 6.93 -4.34 1.46
CA ILE A 71 6.56 -4.14 0.06
C ILE A 71 5.47 -5.15 -0.27
N ILE A 72 4.43 -4.71 -0.96
CA ILE A 72 3.40 -5.62 -1.43
C ILE A 72 3.99 -6.51 -2.52
N ASP A 73 3.99 -7.82 -2.29
CA ASP A 73 4.38 -8.79 -3.30
C ASP A 73 3.30 -8.92 -4.38
N TYR A 74 3.66 -8.57 -5.61
CA TYR A 74 2.85 -8.67 -6.83
C TYR A 74 3.30 -9.81 -7.77
N SER A 75 4.11 -10.76 -7.28
CA SER A 75 4.58 -11.91 -8.03
C SER A 75 3.48 -12.73 -8.72
N ASN A 76 2.26 -12.72 -8.16
CA ASN A 76 1.08 -13.38 -8.69
C ASN A 76 0.39 -12.66 -9.86
N ILE A 77 0.86 -11.47 -10.25
CA ILE A 77 0.37 -10.74 -11.43
C ILE A 77 1.24 -11.13 -12.64
N TYR A 78 0.66 -11.90 -13.56
CA TYR A 78 1.39 -12.43 -14.74
C TYR A 78 1.69 -11.40 -15.83
N ASP A 79 0.98 -10.27 -15.85
CA ASP A 79 1.18 -9.23 -16.84
C ASP A 79 2.39 -8.38 -16.44
N GLU A 80 3.54 -8.60 -17.10
CA GLU A 80 4.84 -8.02 -16.69
C GLU A 80 4.81 -6.50 -16.63
N ARG A 81 4.11 -5.84 -17.56
CA ARG A 81 3.99 -4.37 -17.56
C ARG A 81 3.25 -3.89 -16.32
N VAL A 82 2.12 -4.52 -16.02
CA VAL A 82 1.29 -4.18 -14.85
C VAL A 82 2.05 -4.47 -13.57
N LYS A 83 2.69 -5.63 -13.47
CA LYS A 83 3.52 -6.04 -12.33
C LYS A 83 4.64 -5.04 -12.08
N PHE A 84 5.42 -4.68 -13.09
CA PHE A 84 6.51 -3.72 -12.97
C PHE A 84 6.02 -2.35 -12.49
N GLN A 85 4.88 -1.89 -13.00
CA GLN A 85 4.29 -0.62 -12.57
C GLN A 85 3.85 -0.67 -11.10
N LEU A 86 3.19 -1.75 -10.68
CA LEU A 86 2.77 -1.97 -9.29
C LEU A 86 3.96 -2.05 -8.34
N GLU A 87 5.01 -2.78 -8.69
CA GLU A 87 6.24 -2.90 -7.90
C GLU A 87 6.93 -1.55 -7.73
N ARG A 88 7.07 -0.78 -8.81
CA ARG A 88 7.61 0.58 -8.76
C ARG A 88 6.79 1.48 -7.85
N ASP A 89 5.47 1.46 -7.99
CA ASP A 89 4.59 2.30 -7.17
C ASP A 89 4.59 1.85 -5.69
N ALA A 90 4.76 0.56 -5.40
CA ALA A 90 4.95 0.03 -4.05
C ALA A 90 6.27 0.48 -3.42
N ILE A 91 7.36 0.50 -4.19
CA ILE A 91 8.65 1.02 -3.75
C ILE A 91 8.53 2.52 -3.44
N GLU A 92 7.92 3.32 -4.32
CA GLU A 92 7.72 4.75 -4.07
C GLU A 92 6.80 5.02 -2.87
N MET A 93 5.77 4.21 -2.67
CA MET A 93 4.95 4.22 -1.46
C MET A 93 5.81 3.95 -0.22
N GLY A 94 6.65 2.91 -0.23
CA GLY A 94 7.59 2.59 0.84
C GLY A 94 8.57 3.72 1.15
N LYS A 95 9.13 4.37 0.11
CA LYS A 95 10.01 5.54 0.25
C LYS A 95 9.32 6.71 0.96
N CYS A 96 8.04 6.97 0.66
CA CYS A 96 7.28 8.05 1.31
C CYS A 96 7.09 7.83 2.82
N ARG A 97 7.11 6.57 3.27
CA ARG A 97 7.09 6.20 4.68
C ARG A 97 8.47 6.37 5.36
N LEU A 98 9.55 6.44 4.58
CA LEU A 98 10.93 6.43 5.08
C LEU A 98 11.76 7.70 4.85
N SER A 99 11.34 8.67 4.02
CA SER A 99 12.29 9.68 3.55
C SER A 99 12.60 10.82 4.54
N ASP A 100 13.91 10.96 4.85
CA ASP A 100 14.59 12.14 5.38
C ASP A 100 15.64 12.73 4.38
N PHE A 101 15.41 12.64 3.06
CA PHE A 101 16.32 13.24 2.06
C PHE A 101 15.88 14.61 1.51
N SER A 102 14.60 14.96 1.63
CA SER A 102 14.05 16.24 1.11
C SER A 102 13.15 16.99 2.09
N GLY A 103 13.06 16.54 3.34
CA GLY A 103 12.12 17.08 4.34
C GLY A 103 10.79 16.32 4.36
N SER A 104 10.51 15.76 5.54
CA SER A 104 9.28 15.15 6.07
C SER A 104 8.65 13.96 5.31
N ILE A 105 8.47 12.86 6.04
CA ILE A 105 7.44 11.84 5.82
C ILE A 105 6.12 12.53 5.46
N SER A 106 5.48 12.13 4.36
CA SER A 106 4.17 12.67 3.95
C SER A 106 3.19 11.54 3.71
N PHE A 107 2.19 11.47 4.58
CA PHE A 107 1.08 10.53 4.45
C PHE A 107 0.29 10.75 3.15
N GLU A 108 0.21 11.99 2.66
CA GLU A 108 -0.46 12.33 1.41
C GLU A 108 0.28 11.76 0.21
N LYS A 109 1.62 11.90 0.16
CA LYS A 109 2.44 11.28 -0.89
C LYS A 109 2.38 9.76 -0.82
N PHE A 110 2.37 9.20 0.39
CA PHE A 110 2.14 7.77 0.61
C PHE A 110 0.79 7.33 0.03
N CYS A 111 -0.30 8.05 0.35
CA CYS A 111 -1.64 7.80 -0.18
C CYS A 111 -1.72 7.94 -1.71
N LYS A 112 -0.94 8.85 -2.30
CA LYS A 112 -0.85 9.01 -3.77
C LYS A 112 -0.38 7.72 -4.43
N TYR A 113 0.74 7.15 -3.97
CA TYR A 113 1.28 5.91 -4.54
C TYR A 113 0.45 4.69 -4.17
N ALA A 114 -0.17 4.66 -2.98
CA ALA A 114 -1.16 3.66 -2.63
C ALA A 114 -2.36 3.69 -3.59
N HIS A 115 -2.83 4.89 -3.94
CA HIS A 115 -3.93 5.04 -4.88
C HIS A 115 -3.58 4.58 -6.29
N PHE A 116 -2.37 4.85 -6.78
CA PHE A 116 -1.92 4.34 -8.09
C PHE A 116 -1.92 2.81 -8.13
N GLN A 117 -1.43 2.15 -7.07
CA GLN A 117 -1.52 0.69 -6.95
C GLN A 117 -2.97 0.19 -6.97
N SER A 118 -3.87 0.83 -6.22
CA SER A 118 -5.29 0.49 -6.22
C SER A 118 -5.94 0.66 -7.61
N GLU A 119 -5.67 1.78 -8.28
CA GLU A 119 -6.25 2.08 -9.58
C GLU A 119 -5.78 1.11 -10.67
N GLU A 120 -4.48 0.79 -10.69
CA GLU A 120 -3.93 -0.16 -11.65
C GLU A 120 -4.47 -1.59 -11.41
N LEU A 121 -4.55 -2.04 -10.15
CA LEU A 121 -5.16 -3.33 -9.81
C LEU A 121 -6.62 -3.43 -10.29
N ILE A 122 -7.42 -2.39 -10.05
CA ILE A 122 -8.83 -2.36 -10.44
C ILE A 122 -8.96 -2.33 -11.97
N ASN A 123 -8.15 -1.52 -12.65
CA ASN A 123 -8.11 -1.48 -14.12
C ASN A 123 -7.72 -2.84 -14.69
N PHE A 124 -6.71 -3.47 -14.11
CA PHE A 124 -6.24 -4.80 -14.49
C PHE A 124 -7.36 -5.84 -14.36
N TYR A 125 -8.08 -5.86 -13.25
CA TYR A 125 -9.23 -6.75 -13.05
C TYR A 125 -10.28 -6.58 -14.15
N PHE A 126 -10.70 -5.34 -14.41
CA PHE A 126 -11.74 -5.07 -15.41
C PHE A 126 -11.23 -5.37 -16.82
N PHE A 127 -9.96 -5.08 -17.11
CA PHE A 127 -9.36 -5.42 -18.40
C PHE A 127 -9.35 -6.93 -18.63
N LYS A 128 -8.91 -7.73 -17.66
CA LYS A 128 -8.85 -9.20 -17.80
C LYS A 128 -10.24 -9.83 -17.81
N SER A 129 -11.16 -9.41 -16.95
CA SER A 129 -12.50 -10.01 -16.88
C SER A 129 -13.40 -9.65 -18.08
N SER A 130 -13.13 -8.55 -18.77
CA SER A 130 -13.87 -8.13 -19.98
C SER A 130 -13.15 -8.40 -21.30
N ASN A 131 -11.91 -8.90 -21.27
CA ASN A 131 -10.99 -8.91 -22.41
C ASN A 131 -10.81 -7.53 -23.06
N GLY A 132 -10.75 -6.47 -22.24
CA GLY A 132 -10.57 -5.09 -22.68
C GLY A 132 -11.83 -4.41 -23.24
N ASP A 133 -12.98 -5.07 -23.20
CA ASP A 133 -14.24 -4.53 -23.69
C ASP A 133 -14.86 -3.53 -22.69
N VAL A 134 -14.81 -2.25 -23.05
CA VAL A 134 -15.28 -1.14 -22.23
C VAL A 134 -16.79 -1.23 -21.96
N GLU A 135 -17.58 -1.67 -22.94
CA GLU A 135 -19.04 -1.75 -22.78
C GLU A 135 -19.42 -2.85 -21.79
N LYS A 136 -18.72 -3.99 -21.85
CA LYS A 136 -18.87 -5.03 -20.81
C LYS A 136 -18.50 -4.53 -19.42
N VAL A 137 -17.43 -3.75 -19.29
CA VAL A 137 -17.06 -3.14 -18.01
C VAL A 137 -18.16 -2.20 -17.52
N LYS A 138 -18.75 -1.39 -18.39
CA LYS A 138 -19.87 -0.51 -18.01
C LYS A 138 -21.07 -1.31 -17.52
N THR A 139 -21.47 -2.36 -18.25
CA THR A 139 -22.55 -3.26 -17.82
C THR A 139 -22.24 -3.94 -16.50
N ASP A 140 -21.00 -4.39 -16.30
CA ASP A 140 -20.58 -5.00 -15.04
C ASP A 140 -20.68 -4.00 -13.88
N ILE A 141 -20.24 -2.75 -14.08
CA ILE A 141 -20.37 -1.69 -13.08
C ILE A 141 -21.84 -1.45 -12.72
N THR A 142 -22.73 -1.34 -13.71
CA THR A 142 -24.17 -1.11 -13.46
C THR A 142 -24.83 -2.29 -12.75
N ASN A 143 -24.34 -3.52 -12.93
CA ASN A 143 -24.91 -4.72 -12.29
C ASN A 143 -24.55 -4.82 -10.80
N TYR A 144 -23.42 -4.25 -10.40
CA TYR A 144 -22.89 -4.37 -9.03
C TYR A 144 -22.85 -3.04 -8.27
N SER A 145 -23.50 -1.99 -8.75
CA SER A 145 -23.57 -0.70 -8.08
C SER A 145 -24.87 0.05 -8.40
N GLU A 146 -25.08 1.18 -7.75
CA GLU A 146 -26.22 2.08 -8.03
C GLU A 146 -25.93 3.04 -9.21
N ILE A 147 -24.79 2.87 -9.89
CA ILE A 147 -24.39 3.73 -11.01
C ILE A 147 -25.19 3.34 -12.25
N THR A 148 -25.72 4.35 -12.94
CA THR A 148 -26.46 4.14 -14.18
C THR A 148 -25.53 4.14 -15.39
N PHE A 149 -25.98 3.53 -16.48
CA PHE A 149 -25.20 3.46 -17.71
C PHE A 149 -24.97 4.85 -18.32
N GLU A 150 -25.93 5.77 -18.18
CA GLU A 150 -25.80 7.16 -18.66
C GLU A 150 -24.65 7.90 -17.97
N GLN A 151 -24.37 7.61 -16.70
CA GLN A 151 -23.24 8.19 -15.97
C GLN A 151 -21.89 7.72 -16.53
N LEU A 152 -21.86 6.60 -17.24
CA LEU A 152 -20.66 5.99 -17.82
C LEU A 152 -20.50 6.29 -19.31
N ILE A 153 -21.48 6.94 -19.95
CA ILE A 153 -21.55 7.07 -21.41
C ILE A 153 -20.32 7.79 -22.00
N LYS A 154 -19.72 8.72 -21.24
CA LYS A 154 -18.56 9.52 -21.66
C LYS A 154 -17.22 8.79 -21.53
N SER A 155 -17.18 7.64 -20.87
CA SER A 155 -15.95 6.89 -20.66
C SER A 155 -15.68 5.99 -21.87
N ASN A 156 -14.65 6.33 -22.64
CA ASN A 156 -14.27 5.62 -23.88
C ASN A 156 -13.18 4.55 -23.67
N SER A 157 -12.66 4.45 -22.45
CA SER A 157 -11.69 3.44 -22.03
C SER A 157 -11.95 3.01 -20.59
N ILE A 158 -11.47 1.82 -20.21
CA ILE A 158 -11.55 1.32 -18.81
C ILE A 158 -10.89 2.31 -17.83
N SER A 159 -9.74 2.87 -18.22
CA SER A 159 -9.02 3.87 -17.40
C SER A 159 -9.78 5.18 -17.25
N SER A 160 -10.57 5.59 -18.24
CA SER A 160 -11.39 6.82 -18.20
C SER A 160 -12.64 6.71 -17.33
N ILE A 161 -13.03 5.50 -16.91
CA ILE A 161 -14.11 5.33 -15.94
C ILE A 161 -13.59 5.78 -14.57
N PRO A 162 -14.31 6.65 -13.84
CA PRO A 162 -13.87 7.13 -12.53
C PRO A 162 -13.54 5.99 -11.56
N HIS A 163 -12.42 6.12 -10.84
CA HIS A 163 -11.96 5.11 -9.88
C HIS A 163 -13.04 4.72 -8.87
N TYR A 164 -13.75 5.69 -8.29
CA TYR A 164 -14.78 5.42 -7.28
C TYR A 164 -15.91 4.52 -7.80
N MET A 165 -16.27 4.66 -9.09
CA MET A 165 -17.31 3.86 -9.73
C MET A 165 -16.86 2.40 -9.87
N LYS A 166 -15.61 2.22 -10.35
CA LYS A 166 -14.98 0.90 -10.47
C LYS A 166 -14.79 0.25 -9.10
N LEU A 167 -14.33 1.00 -8.11
CA LEU A 167 -14.10 0.51 -6.75
C LEU A 167 -15.41 0.05 -6.09
N TRP A 168 -16.50 0.81 -6.23
CA TRP A 168 -17.80 0.43 -5.68
C TRP A 168 -18.26 -0.90 -6.29
N ALA A 169 -18.38 -0.95 -7.61
CA ALA A 169 -18.86 -2.15 -8.30
C ALA A 169 -17.97 -3.36 -8.00
N LEU A 170 -16.65 -3.21 -8.05
CA LEU A 170 -15.73 -4.28 -7.75
C LEU A 170 -15.88 -4.77 -6.32
N SER A 171 -15.96 -3.85 -5.34
CA SER A 171 -16.07 -4.20 -3.92
C SER A 171 -17.30 -5.07 -3.64
N ASN A 172 -18.43 -4.75 -4.28
CA ASN A 172 -19.65 -5.55 -4.19
C ASN A 172 -19.49 -6.91 -4.88
N LYS A 173 -18.85 -6.94 -6.05
CA LYS A 173 -18.67 -8.16 -6.84
C LYS A 173 -17.75 -9.19 -6.18
N ILE A 174 -16.64 -8.75 -5.58
CA ILE A 174 -15.63 -9.64 -4.98
C ILE A 174 -15.72 -9.72 -3.45
N ASN A 175 -16.77 -9.15 -2.85
CA ASN A 175 -16.98 -9.09 -1.41
C ASN A 175 -15.78 -8.50 -0.66
N LEU A 176 -15.30 -7.35 -1.11
CA LEU A 176 -14.24 -6.63 -0.42
C LEU A 176 -14.74 -6.16 0.96
N LEU A 177 -13.92 -6.33 2.00
CA LEU A 177 -14.29 -5.89 3.34
C LEU A 177 -14.57 -4.38 3.36
N THR A 178 -15.67 -4.01 4.00
CA THR A 178 -16.18 -2.64 4.06
C THR A 178 -15.14 -1.65 4.54
N GLU A 179 -14.35 -2.00 5.57
CA GLU A 179 -13.30 -1.14 6.11
C GLU A 179 -12.16 -0.87 5.12
N TYR A 180 -11.79 -1.85 4.30
CA TYR A 180 -10.79 -1.70 3.27
C TYR A 180 -11.34 -0.93 2.08
N ASN A 181 -12.62 -1.11 1.71
CA ASN A 181 -13.28 -0.26 0.72
C ASN A 181 -13.27 1.21 1.15
N PHE A 182 -13.60 1.51 2.41
CA PHE A 182 -13.51 2.87 2.96
C PHE A 182 -12.08 3.42 2.89
N THR A 183 -11.08 2.61 3.23
CA THR A 183 -9.67 2.99 3.17
C THR A 183 -9.25 3.33 1.73
N LEU A 184 -9.59 2.48 0.76
CA LEU A 184 -9.29 2.69 -0.67
C LEU A 184 -10.02 3.92 -1.25
N GLY A 185 -11.24 4.19 -0.79
CA GLY A 185 -11.96 5.42 -1.13
C GLY A 185 -11.29 6.67 -0.54
N ASN A 186 -10.80 6.59 0.69
CA ASN A 186 -10.13 7.73 1.34
C ASN A 186 -8.78 8.03 0.70
N ILE A 187 -7.95 7.04 0.36
CA ILE A 187 -6.67 7.31 -0.34
C ILE A 187 -6.89 8.01 -1.68
N ALA A 188 -7.97 7.70 -2.40
CA ALA A 188 -8.34 8.39 -3.64
C ALA A 188 -8.68 9.87 -3.40
N LYS A 189 -9.41 10.16 -2.31
CA LYS A 189 -9.71 11.54 -1.92
C LYS A 189 -8.46 12.30 -1.48
N VAL A 190 -7.58 11.68 -0.67
CA VAL A 190 -6.31 12.29 -0.26
C VAL A 190 -5.43 12.60 -1.48
N ARG A 191 -5.34 11.66 -2.43
CA ARG A 191 -4.65 11.87 -3.71
C ARG A 191 -5.21 13.08 -4.46
N ASN A 192 -6.53 13.22 -4.52
CA ASN A 192 -7.17 14.35 -5.21
C ASN A 192 -6.86 15.69 -4.53
N LEU A 193 -6.79 15.74 -3.19
CA LEU A 193 -6.37 16.95 -2.47
C LEU A 193 -4.93 17.34 -2.84
N GLU A 194 -4.02 16.37 -2.89
CA GLU A 194 -2.61 16.63 -3.19
C GLU A 194 -2.37 17.07 -4.65
N ILE A 195 -3.16 16.55 -5.59
CA ILE A 195 -3.06 16.90 -7.03
C ILE A 195 -3.76 18.23 -7.35
N HIS A 196 -4.99 18.41 -6.89
CA HIS A 196 -5.82 19.53 -7.32
C HIS A 196 -5.60 20.81 -6.51
N ARG A 197 -4.93 20.74 -5.35
CA ARG A 197 -4.46 21.88 -4.55
C ARG A 197 -5.48 23.03 -4.46
N ASP A 198 -6.66 22.70 -3.94
CA ASP A 198 -7.76 23.68 -3.81
C ASP A 198 -7.80 24.28 -2.41
N SER A 199 -7.50 25.58 -2.32
CA SER A 199 -7.54 26.38 -1.10
C SER A 199 -8.94 26.56 -0.51
N ASN A 200 -10.00 26.22 -1.24
CA ASN A 200 -11.40 26.38 -0.82
C ASN A 200 -12.10 25.04 -0.51
N THR A 201 -11.40 23.91 -0.62
CA THR A 201 -11.99 22.60 -0.34
C THR A 201 -12.21 22.43 1.17
N LYS A 202 -13.48 22.41 1.60
CA LYS A 202 -13.85 21.91 2.92
C LYS A 202 -13.68 20.39 2.92
N VAL A 203 -12.58 19.92 3.49
CA VAL A 203 -12.33 18.50 3.74
C VAL A 203 -13.31 18.02 4.81
N ASP A 204 -14.04 16.93 4.55
CA ASP A 204 -14.98 16.38 5.53
C ASP A 204 -14.24 15.84 6.78
N GLU A 205 -14.90 15.88 7.95
CA GLU A 205 -14.28 15.50 9.22
C GLU A 205 -13.75 14.06 9.26
N LYS A 206 -14.40 13.12 8.56
CA LYS A 206 -13.95 11.72 8.50
C LYS A 206 -12.67 11.60 7.69
N LEU A 207 -12.57 12.30 6.57
CA LEU A 207 -11.36 12.34 5.76
C LEU A 207 -10.22 13.06 6.50
N LEU A 208 -10.50 14.16 7.21
CA LEU A 208 -9.52 14.81 8.08
C LEU A 208 -9.01 13.88 9.17
N ARG A 209 -9.89 13.10 9.80
CA ARG A 209 -9.49 12.10 10.81
C ARG A 209 -8.61 11.02 10.19
N PHE A 210 -8.96 10.53 8.99
CA PHE A 210 -8.15 9.56 8.26
C PHE A 210 -6.73 10.10 8.00
N ILE A 211 -6.60 11.33 7.48
CA ILE A 211 -5.31 11.98 7.24
C ILE A 211 -4.52 12.11 8.54
N LYS A 212 -5.13 12.67 9.59
CA LYS A 212 -4.46 12.90 10.89
C LYS A 212 -4.04 11.63 11.62
N THR A 213 -4.70 10.50 11.36
CA THR A 213 -4.35 9.22 12.01
C THR A 213 -3.08 8.63 11.38
N GLU A 214 -2.78 8.99 10.13
CA GLU A 214 -1.62 8.49 9.38
C GLU A 214 -1.42 6.97 9.52
N ASN A 215 -2.50 6.20 9.39
CA ASN A 215 -2.44 4.76 9.60
C ASN A 215 -1.89 4.05 8.33
N TYR A 216 -0.57 4.09 8.17
CA TYR A 216 0.14 3.44 7.05
C TYR A 216 -0.19 1.94 6.94
N ASN A 217 -0.35 1.24 8.07
CA ASN A 217 -0.63 -0.20 8.09
C ASN A 217 -2.03 -0.51 7.55
N GLN A 218 -3.04 0.28 7.91
CA GLN A 218 -4.40 0.11 7.39
C GLN A 218 -4.45 0.24 5.87
N VAL A 219 -3.71 1.21 5.30
CA VAL A 219 -3.62 1.39 3.85
C VAL A 219 -2.91 0.20 3.20
N TYR A 220 -1.82 -0.28 3.80
CA TYR A 220 -1.10 -1.47 3.33
C TYR A 220 -1.99 -2.72 3.32
N GLU A 221 -2.68 -3.00 4.43
CA GLU A 221 -3.61 -4.12 4.56
C GLU A 221 -4.75 -4.03 3.53
N ALA A 222 -5.30 -2.85 3.30
CA ALA A 222 -6.34 -2.65 2.30
C ALA A 222 -5.87 -2.99 0.88
N LEU A 223 -4.64 -2.62 0.51
CA LEU A 223 -4.04 -2.95 -0.78
C LEU A 223 -3.73 -4.44 -0.93
N VAL A 224 -3.16 -5.08 0.11
CA VAL A 224 -2.90 -6.53 0.12
C VAL A 224 -4.20 -7.30 -0.02
N HIS A 225 -5.24 -6.89 0.72
CA HIS A 225 -6.55 -7.52 0.65
C HIS A 225 -7.18 -7.35 -0.74
N LEU A 226 -7.12 -6.16 -1.33
CA LEU A 226 -7.58 -5.91 -2.70
C LEU A 226 -6.85 -6.80 -3.71
N LYS A 227 -5.51 -6.85 -3.65
CA LYS A 227 -4.68 -7.69 -4.52
C LYS A 227 -5.09 -9.16 -4.42
N ASN A 228 -5.22 -9.68 -3.20
CA ASN A 228 -5.58 -11.08 -2.97
C ASN A 228 -6.97 -11.40 -3.53
N LYS A 229 -7.96 -10.54 -3.28
CA LYS A 229 -9.34 -10.72 -3.78
C LYS A 229 -9.42 -10.66 -5.31
N ILE A 230 -8.64 -9.79 -5.95
CA ILE A 230 -8.55 -9.72 -7.41
C ILE A 230 -7.91 -11.00 -7.97
N ALA A 231 -6.81 -11.47 -7.37
CA ALA A 231 -6.14 -12.69 -7.80
C ALA A 231 -7.06 -13.92 -7.65
N GLU A 232 -7.78 -14.03 -6.53
CA GLU A 232 -8.83 -15.04 -6.34
C GLU A 232 -9.86 -14.97 -7.47
N ALA A 233 -10.47 -13.80 -7.69
CA ALA A 233 -11.54 -13.62 -8.67
C ALA A 233 -11.10 -13.91 -10.12
N LEU A 234 -9.87 -13.56 -10.51
CA LEU A 234 -9.34 -13.84 -11.85
C LEU A 234 -8.93 -15.32 -12.02
N ASN A 235 -8.51 -15.99 -10.95
CA ASN A 235 -8.26 -17.43 -11.00
C ASN A 235 -9.56 -18.23 -11.12
N TYR A 236 -10.66 -17.78 -10.50
CA TYR A 236 -11.99 -18.38 -10.71
C TYR A 236 -12.47 -18.28 -12.17
N THR A 237 -12.07 -17.24 -12.92
CA THR A 237 -12.44 -17.11 -14.33
C THR A 237 -11.65 -18.02 -15.29
N ASN A 238 -10.56 -18.65 -14.82
CA ASN A 238 -9.75 -19.58 -15.63
C ASN A 238 -10.17 -21.05 -15.47
N THR A 239 -11.18 -21.36 -14.65
CA THR A 239 -11.78 -22.69 -14.63
C THR A 239 -12.81 -22.81 -15.75
N PRO A 240 -12.57 -23.61 -16.81
CA PRO A 240 -13.59 -23.86 -17.81
C PRO A 240 -14.77 -24.55 -17.13
N HIS A 241 -15.95 -23.95 -17.21
CA HIS A 241 -17.19 -24.65 -16.91
C HIS A 241 -17.27 -25.88 -17.83
N ARG A 242 -17.10 -27.06 -17.23
CA ARG A 242 -17.42 -28.35 -17.84
C ARG A 242 -18.91 -28.61 -17.70
#